data_AF-A0A920TWI8-F1
#
_entry.id   AF-A0A920TWI8-F1
#
_cell.length_a   1.000
_cell.length_b   1.000
_cell.length_c   1.000
_cell.angle_alpha   90.00
_cell.angle_beta   90.00
_cell.angle_gamma   90.00
#
_symmetry.space_group_name_H-M   'P 1'
#
loop_
_entity.id
_entity.type
_entity.pdbx_description
1 polymer ?
#
loop_
_entity_poly.entity_id
_entity_poly.type
_entity_poly.pdbx_seq_one_letter_code
_entity_poly.pdbx_strand_id
1 'polypeptide(L)'
;MKYTKAFSKFSRLKNFILLSAILFSLYPIPGFGEDFKKENLYGRTTQARIAVEKAWETYHDGALGGTLPSPKVQTKLEMDLHKSRALLAEAYDAEDKGDLGKTNNLIQKIMRITDRVIIESRVQKNEYI
;
A
#
# COMPACT_ATOMS: atom_id res chain seq x y z
N MET A 1 -49.22 51.65 -22.78
CA MET A 1 -47.84 51.29 -22.39
C MET A 1 -47.72 49.77 -22.36
N LYS A 2 -47.15 49.13 -23.40
CA LYS A 2 -47.02 47.66 -23.48
C LYS A 2 -45.63 47.24 -23.02
N TYR A 3 -45.59 46.52 -21.90
CA TYR A 3 -44.39 46.07 -21.21
C TYR A 3 -43.66 44.93 -21.96
N THR A 4 -42.41 45.23 -22.30
CA THR A 4 -41.19 44.42 -22.14
C THR A 4 -41.19 42.95 -22.58
N LYS A 5 -40.67 42.73 -23.79
CA LYS A 5 -39.93 41.53 -24.21
C LYS A 5 -38.68 41.35 -23.33
N ALA A 6 -38.78 40.78 -22.13
CA ALA A 6 -37.59 40.47 -21.34
C ALA A 6 -37.72 39.25 -20.40
N PHE A 7 -38.81 38.48 -20.47
CA PHE A 7 -39.04 37.39 -19.49
C PHE A 7 -38.72 35.97 -20.00
N SER A 8 -38.38 35.79 -21.28
CA SER A 8 -38.25 34.44 -21.88
C SER A 8 -36.83 33.86 -21.90
N LYS A 9 -35.77 34.66 -21.70
CA LYS A 9 -34.37 34.16 -21.71
C LYS A 9 -33.96 33.47 -20.40
N PHE A 10 -34.47 33.95 -19.26
CA PHE A 10 -34.07 33.47 -17.94
C PHE A 10 -34.61 32.07 -17.61
N SER A 11 -35.78 31.73 -18.16
CA SER A 11 -36.42 30.41 -18.00
C SER A 11 -35.67 29.31 -18.75
N ARG A 12 -35.14 29.58 -19.95
CA ARG A 12 -34.38 28.60 -20.74
C ARG A 12 -33.03 28.27 -20.10
N LEU A 13 -32.38 29.25 -19.47
CA LEU A 13 -31.08 29.05 -18.80
C LEU A 13 -31.21 28.18 -17.54
N LYS A 14 -32.27 28.39 -16.74
CA LYS A 14 -32.54 27.57 -15.54
C LYS A 14 -32.82 26.11 -15.89
N ASN A 15 -33.57 25.85 -16.96
CA ASN A 15 -33.85 24.48 -17.41
C ASN A 15 -32.60 23.78 -17.96
N PHE A 16 -31.65 24.52 -18.54
CA PHE A 16 -30.38 23.97 -19.02
C PHE A 16 -29.47 23.53 -17.87
N ILE A 17 -29.39 24.34 -16.80
CA ILE A 17 -28.61 24.02 -15.59
C ILE A 17 -29.20 22.80 -14.86
N LEU A 18 -30.53 22.71 -14.80
CA LEU A 18 -31.21 21.57 -14.19
C LEU A 18 -30.95 20.26 -14.96
N LEU A 19 -30.97 20.31 -16.31
CA LEU A 19 -30.66 19.14 -17.14
C LEU A 19 -29.19 18.72 -17.00
N SER A 20 -28.24 19.67 -16.94
CA SER A 20 -26.82 19.36 -16.76
C SER A 20 -26.52 18.70 -15.42
N ALA A 21 -27.22 19.09 -14.35
CA ALA A 21 -27.04 18.49 -13.03
C ALA A 21 -27.54 17.03 -12.97
N ILE A 22 -28.61 16.71 -13.70
CA ILE A 22 -29.13 15.34 -13.83
C ILE A 22 -28.22 14.47 -14.69
N LEU A 23 -27.65 15.02 -15.76
CA LEU A 23 -26.70 14.26 -16.60
C LEU A 23 -25.40 13.93 -15.85
N PHE A 24 -24.96 14.81 -14.94
CA PHE A 24 -23.76 14.61 -14.13
C PHE A 24 -23.94 13.55 -13.03
N SER A 25 -25.17 13.23 -12.61
CA SER A 25 -25.44 12.18 -11.62
C SER A 25 -25.52 10.77 -12.21
N LEU A 26 -25.68 10.65 -13.53
CA LEU A 26 -25.73 9.37 -14.25
C LEU A 26 -24.36 8.85 -14.69
N TYR A 27 -23.33 9.70 -14.68
CA TYR A 27 -21.95 9.32 -14.98
C TYR A 27 -21.11 9.54 -13.71
N PRO A 28 -20.86 8.51 -12.88
CA PRO A 28 -19.87 8.65 -11.83
C PRO A 28 -18.53 9.00 -12.47
N ILE A 29 -17.92 10.11 -12.02
CA ILE A 29 -16.54 10.45 -12.35
C ILE A 29 -15.67 9.27 -11.89
N PRO A 30 -14.95 8.56 -12.77
CA PRO A 30 -13.98 7.59 -12.33
C PRO A 30 -12.80 8.38 -11.74
N GLY A 31 -12.61 8.29 -10.42
CA GLY A 31 -11.43 8.89 -9.79
C GLY A 31 -11.55 9.33 -8.34
N PHE A 32 -12.74 9.32 -7.73
CA PHE A 32 -12.89 9.78 -6.33
C PHE A 32 -13.24 8.67 -5.31
N GLY A 33 -13.19 7.39 -5.72
CA GLY A 33 -13.51 6.27 -4.84
C GLY A 33 -12.69 4.99 -5.07
N GLU A 34 -11.68 5.03 -5.94
CA GLU A 34 -10.86 3.84 -6.22
C GLU A 34 -9.83 3.56 -5.14
N ASP A 35 -9.29 4.59 -4.48
CA ASP A 35 -8.27 4.41 -3.44
C ASP A 35 -8.84 3.71 -2.19
N PHE A 36 -10.09 4.00 -1.81
CA PHE A 36 -10.77 3.32 -0.70
C PHE A 36 -11.19 1.87 -1.03
N LYS A 37 -11.38 1.52 -2.32
CA LYS A 37 -11.70 0.14 -2.72
C LYS A 37 -10.47 -0.75 -2.89
N LYS A 38 -9.31 -0.16 -3.20
CA LYS A 38 -8.06 -0.93 -3.40
C LYS A 38 -7.56 -1.57 -2.11
N GLU A 39 -7.78 -0.92 -0.97
CA GLU A 39 -7.47 -1.47 0.36
C GLU A 39 -8.34 -2.69 0.72
N ASN A 40 -9.52 -2.82 0.11
CA ASN A 40 -10.49 -3.89 0.41
C ASN A 40 -10.38 -5.12 -0.52
N LEU A 41 -9.51 -5.07 -1.54
CA LEU A 41 -9.35 -6.13 -2.54
C LEU A 41 -8.18 -7.08 -2.23
N TYR A 42 -7.30 -6.67 -1.33
CA TYR A 42 -6.11 -7.39 -0.91
C TYR A 42 -6.25 -7.76 0.58
N GLY A 43 -6.00 -9.02 0.93
CA GLY A 43 -6.02 -9.47 2.35
C GLY A 43 -5.08 -8.63 3.22
N ARG A 44 -5.35 -8.54 4.52
CA ARG A 44 -4.60 -7.76 5.52
C ARG A 44 -3.11 -8.07 5.52
N THR A 45 -2.76 -9.31 5.20
CA THR A 45 -1.36 -9.77 5.07
C THR A 45 -0.61 -9.23 3.86
N THR A 46 -1.27 -8.54 2.93
CA THR A 46 -0.65 -8.04 1.69
C THR A 46 0.50 -7.07 1.96
N GLN A 47 0.36 -6.15 2.92
CA GLN A 47 1.44 -5.23 3.27
C GLN A 47 2.66 -5.98 3.84
N ALA A 48 2.43 -6.98 4.69
CA ALA A 48 3.51 -7.82 5.21
C ALA A 48 4.20 -8.63 4.11
N ARG A 49 3.45 -9.17 3.14
CA ARG A 49 4.01 -9.86 1.97
C ARG A 49 4.95 -8.96 1.17
N ILE A 50 4.48 -7.77 0.83
CA ILE A 50 5.27 -6.78 0.06
C ILE A 50 6.54 -6.41 0.84
N ALA A 51 6.45 -6.21 2.16
CA ALA A 51 7.61 -5.90 2.99
C ALA A 51 8.64 -7.04 3.02
N VAL A 52 8.19 -8.30 3.10
CA VAL A 52 9.07 -9.48 3.03
C VAL A 52 9.77 -9.55 1.68
N GLU A 53 9.04 -9.40 0.58
CA GLU A 53 9.61 -9.37 -0.78
C GLU A 53 10.66 -8.25 -0.91
N LYS A 54 10.33 -7.04 -0.45
CA LYS A 54 11.24 -5.88 -0.50
C LYS A 54 12.52 -6.09 0.32
N ALA A 55 12.41 -6.72 1.48
CA ALA A 55 13.57 -7.04 2.31
C ALA A 55 14.50 -8.04 1.63
N TRP A 56 13.93 -9.08 1.00
CA TRP A 56 14.71 -10.04 0.21
C TRP A 56 15.39 -9.38 -0.97
N GLU A 57 14.69 -8.55 -1.76
CA GLU A 57 15.29 -7.80 -2.87
C GLU A 57 16.47 -6.95 -2.39
N THR A 58 16.26 -6.15 -1.35
CA THR A 58 17.29 -5.23 -0.83
C THR A 58 18.53 -5.98 -0.35
N TYR A 59 18.35 -7.13 0.30
CA TYR A 59 19.46 -8.00 0.71
C TYR A 59 20.23 -8.56 -0.49
N HIS A 60 19.52 -9.10 -1.50
CA HIS A 60 20.16 -9.64 -2.69
C HIS A 60 20.89 -8.56 -3.50
N ASP A 61 20.30 -7.37 -3.65
CA ASP A 61 20.94 -6.23 -4.31
C ASP A 61 22.26 -5.87 -3.60
N GLY A 62 22.24 -5.82 -2.27
CA GLY A 62 23.45 -5.60 -1.47
C GLY A 62 24.49 -6.72 -1.64
N ALA A 63 24.05 -7.98 -1.75
CA ALA A 63 24.94 -9.13 -1.92
C ALA A 63 25.65 -9.08 -3.27
N LEU A 64 24.89 -8.81 -4.34
CA LEU A 64 25.40 -8.66 -5.71
C LEU A 64 26.32 -7.43 -5.85
N GLY A 65 25.99 -6.34 -5.14
CA GLY A 65 26.81 -5.14 -5.10
C GLY A 65 28.07 -5.24 -4.23
N GLY A 66 28.23 -6.33 -3.47
CA GLY A 66 29.32 -6.47 -2.50
C GLY A 66 29.27 -5.45 -1.34
N THR A 67 28.10 -4.86 -1.10
CA THR A 67 27.90 -3.80 -0.09
C THR A 67 27.35 -4.34 1.22
N LEU A 68 27.09 -5.65 1.33
CA LEU A 68 26.60 -6.25 2.55
C LEU A 68 27.60 -6.09 3.72
N PRO A 69 27.09 -6.05 4.96
CA PRO A 69 27.92 -5.96 6.17
C PRO A 69 28.75 -7.23 6.39
N SER A 70 29.48 -7.31 7.51
CA SER A 70 30.32 -8.47 7.84
C SER A 70 29.57 -9.82 7.76
N PRO A 71 30.25 -10.96 7.52
CA PRO A 71 29.60 -12.28 7.41
C PRO A 71 28.68 -12.62 8.59
N LYS A 72 29.06 -12.23 9.82
CA LYS A 72 28.24 -12.41 11.02
C LYS A 72 26.89 -11.68 10.93
N VAL A 73 26.90 -10.45 10.40
CA VAL A 73 25.68 -9.67 10.20
C VAL A 73 24.87 -10.27 9.05
N GLN A 74 25.50 -10.69 7.96
CA GLN A 74 24.81 -11.36 6.83
C GLN A 74 24.03 -12.60 7.28
N THR A 75 24.67 -13.50 8.05
CA THR A 75 23.98 -14.68 8.61
C THR A 75 22.76 -14.28 9.44
N LYS A 76 22.86 -13.19 10.21
CA LYS A 76 21.74 -12.71 11.03
C LYS A 76 20.61 -12.16 10.16
N LEU A 77 20.93 -11.43 9.09
CA LEU A 77 19.95 -10.91 8.12
C LEU A 77 19.23 -12.05 7.39
N GLU A 78 19.96 -13.07 6.95
CA GLU A 78 19.38 -14.27 6.33
C GLU A 78 18.43 -15.00 7.28
N MET A 79 18.83 -15.20 8.54
CA MET A 79 17.94 -15.80 9.55
C MET A 79 16.66 -14.97 9.75
N ASP A 80 16.77 -13.65 9.80
CA ASP A 80 15.65 -12.74 9.98
C ASP A 80 14.72 -12.74 8.74
N LEU A 81 15.28 -12.85 7.54
CA LEU A 81 14.55 -13.01 6.27
C LEU A 81 13.79 -14.34 6.16
N HIS A 82 14.37 -15.44 6.64
CA HIS A 82 13.65 -16.72 6.72
C HIS A 82 12.57 -16.70 7.79
N LYS A 83 12.85 -16.08 8.94
CA LYS A 83 11.87 -15.91 10.02
C LYS A 83 10.67 -15.09 9.57
N SER A 84 10.86 -14.01 8.82
CA SER A 84 9.75 -13.19 8.33
C SER A 84 8.85 -13.96 7.36
N ARG A 85 9.40 -14.85 6.53
CA ARG A 85 8.61 -15.79 5.69
C ARG A 85 7.80 -16.78 6.51
N ALA A 86 8.38 -17.36 7.56
CA ALA A 86 7.66 -18.27 8.44
C ALA A 86 6.49 -17.56 9.15
N LEU A 87 6.73 -16.35 9.68
CA LEU A 87 5.69 -15.52 10.30
C LEU A 87 4.60 -15.11 9.30
N LEU A 88 4.96 -14.87 8.04
CA LEU A 88 3.99 -14.56 6.99
C LEU A 88 3.06 -15.73 6.70
N ALA A 89 3.59 -16.96 6.66
CA ALA A 89 2.77 -18.16 6.54
C ALA A 89 1.79 -18.30 7.72
N GLU A 90 2.26 -18.08 8.97
CA GLU A 90 1.38 -18.07 10.14
C GLU A 90 0.32 -16.95 10.09
N ALA A 91 0.65 -15.82 9.45
CA ALA A 91 -0.27 -14.69 9.33
C ALA A 91 -1.38 -15.00 8.32
N TYR A 92 -1.07 -15.69 7.22
CA TYR A 92 -2.07 -16.23 6.29
C TYR A 92 -3.00 -17.19 7.00
N ASP A 93 -2.46 -18.18 7.73
CA ASP A 93 -3.27 -19.14 8.48
C ASP A 93 -4.19 -18.47 9.51
N ALA A 94 -3.72 -17.40 10.17
CA ALA A 94 -4.52 -16.65 11.13
C ALA A 94 -5.61 -15.81 10.43
N GLU A 95 -5.28 -15.20 9.29
CA GLU A 95 -6.23 -14.42 8.49
C GLU A 95 -7.35 -15.31 7.94
N ASP A 96 -7.01 -16.47 7.38
CA ASP A 96 -7.97 -17.45 6.85
C ASP A 96 -8.91 -18.00 7.92
N LYS A 97 -8.43 -18.09 9.18
CA LYS A 97 -9.23 -18.48 10.35
C LYS A 97 -10.04 -17.33 10.94
N GLY A 98 -9.86 -16.10 10.46
CA GLY A 98 -10.52 -14.90 10.98
C GLY A 98 -9.95 -14.38 12.30
N ASP A 99 -8.78 -14.88 12.77
CA ASP A 99 -8.12 -14.40 13.97
C ASP A 99 -7.34 -13.10 13.69
N LEU A 100 -8.10 -12.01 13.56
CA LEU A 100 -7.54 -10.70 13.22
C LEU A 100 -6.55 -10.17 14.27
N GLY A 101 -6.71 -10.58 15.54
CA GLY A 101 -5.80 -10.21 16.61
C GLY A 101 -4.41 -10.80 16.39
N LYS A 102 -4.36 -12.11 16.12
CA LYS A 102 -3.12 -12.80 15.78
C LYS A 102 -2.54 -12.31 14.45
N THR A 103 -3.36 -12.14 13.41
CA THR A 103 -2.93 -11.62 12.10
C THR A 103 -2.22 -10.27 12.27
N ASN A 104 -2.82 -9.31 12.96
CA ASN A 104 -2.23 -7.99 13.16
C ASN A 104 -0.93 -8.04 13.98
N ASN A 105 -0.86 -8.91 14.99
CA ASN A 105 0.37 -9.09 15.79
C ASN A 105 1.52 -9.63 14.93
N LEU A 106 1.24 -10.62 14.07
CA LEU A 106 2.23 -11.21 13.17
C LEU A 106 2.69 -10.20 12.12
N ILE A 107 1.77 -9.44 11.52
CA ILE A 107 2.09 -8.36 10.59
C ILE A 107 3.07 -7.37 11.23
N GLN A 108 2.78 -6.88 12.45
CA GLN A 108 3.69 -5.94 13.13
C GLN A 108 5.09 -6.54 13.39
N LYS A 109 5.17 -7.83 13.72
CA LYS A 109 6.47 -8.51 13.90
C LYS A 109 7.23 -8.59 12.58
N ILE A 110 6.54 -8.94 11.49
CA ILE A 110 7.13 -9.00 10.15
C ILE A 110 7.68 -7.63 9.77
N MET A 111 6.90 -6.55 9.91
CA MET A 111 7.33 -5.19 9.57
C MET A 111 8.62 -4.79 10.30
N ARG A 112 8.69 -5.01 11.62
CA ARG A 112 9.91 -4.69 12.40
C ARG A 112 11.14 -5.45 11.93
N ILE A 113 10.96 -6.72 11.54
CA ILE A 113 12.06 -7.55 11.04
C ILE A 113 12.50 -7.05 9.65
N THR A 114 11.56 -6.85 8.74
CA THR A 114 11.84 -6.44 7.37
C THR A 114 12.45 -5.05 7.31
N ASP A 115 12.00 -4.11 8.15
CA ASP A 115 12.56 -2.76 8.23
C ASP A 115 14.03 -2.80 8.64
N ARG A 116 14.36 -3.60 9.67
CA ARG A 116 15.75 -3.80 10.09
C ARG A 116 16.59 -4.39 8.94
N VAL A 117 16.10 -5.43 8.29
CA VAL A 117 16.83 -6.07 7.19
C VAL A 117 17.09 -5.08 6.05
N ILE A 118 16.09 -4.29 5.68
CA ILE A 118 16.21 -3.28 4.63
C ILE A 118 17.26 -2.23 5.00
N ILE A 119 17.25 -1.75 6.25
CA ILE A 119 18.21 -0.75 6.72
C ILE A 119 19.63 -1.34 6.68
N GLU A 120 19.85 -2.48 7.33
CA GLU A 120 21.18 -3.07 7.49
C GLU A 120 21.76 -3.61 6.17
N SER A 121 20.93 -4.03 5.22
CA SER A 121 21.38 -4.48 3.89
C SER A 121 21.84 -3.33 2.99
N ARG A 122 21.42 -2.08 3.29
CA ARG A 122 21.83 -0.87 2.56
C ARG A 122 23.07 -0.21 3.14
N VAL A 123 23.45 -0.53 4.37
CA VAL A 123 24.63 0.06 5.02
C VAL A 123 25.88 -0.43 4.28
N GLN A 124 26.56 0.48 3.59
CA GLN A 124 27.88 0.21 3.02
C GLN A 124 28.82 -0.29 4.13
N LYS A 125 29.71 -1.21 3.76
CA LYS A 125 30.81 -1.69 4.58
C LYS A 125 31.64 -0.52 5.11
N ASN A 126 31.26 0.05 6.25
CA ASN A 126 32.16 0.90 7.01
C ASN A 126 33.16 -0.05 7.69
N GLU A 127 34.26 -0.29 6.99
CA GLU A 127 35.51 -0.72 7.61
C GLU A 127 35.86 0.31 8.69
N TYR A 128 35.52 -0.01 9.94
CA TYR A 128 36.33 0.49 11.06
C TYR A 128 37.66 -0.26 10.98
N ILE A 129 38.61 0.39 10.28
CA ILE A 129 40.05 0.19 10.39
C ILE A 129 40.48 0.68 11.77
#